data_AF-A0A1H5N0S1-F1
#
_entry.id   AF-A0A1H5N0S1-F1
#
_cell.length_a   1.000
_cell.length_b   1.000
_cell.length_c   1.000
_cell.angle_alpha   90.00
_cell.angle_beta   90.00
_cell.angle_gamma   90.00
#
_symmetry.space_group_name_H-M   'P 1'
#
loop_
_entity.id
_entity.type
_entity.pdbx_description
1 polymer ?
#
loop_
_entity_poly.entity_id
_entity_poly.type
_entity_poly.pdbx_seq_one_letter_code
_entity_poly.pdbx_strand_id
1 'polypeptide(L)'
;MRVTDHVANNLQPGNGSSAPWTRRGFLLSAAALAAVPVLLTADPARAAAELPDFPAEVDLYRSAYRNWVGEITADGLWACAPTDAGQVVSVVNWAWQHGWRVRARGSSHGWSPLTIESGTASDAPVLLVDTAPHLTGLTLDSASAVRAGTGVTLEALLTHLEGHGLGLTAAPAPGDLTLGGALAIDAHGTAVPADGEERTAGHTFGSLSNLVLSLTAVVWDSDAGAYVLRTYSRDEADCAALLTHLGRSLVTEVVLRVGANANLRCLSRTDIPATELFAAPGSDGRTFASFLDEAGRAEAIWFAFTEFPWLKVWSVAPTRPLTSRRVSSPYNYPFSDNVPTLVADLVGRILSDGAWYLAPVLGNAQLDVAALGLTATLSADIWGPSKNTLLYVKPTTLRETANGYAVLTGRDQVQRVVHEFTEFYRERLAAYAALGRFPVNGTVEIRVTGLDHPADAELTGARAPLLSALRPSSEHPEWDTAVWLDVLTLPGTPYAEEFLRELEQFLFRSFDGTRVEWSKGWAYTDKAAWSDEQVLGTAVPGSFGESVWGQAAGTFDRLDPHGVFGNAFLDRLFG
;
A
#
# COMPACT_ATOMS: atom_id res chain seq x y z
N MET A 1 33.08 57.33 -48.14
CA MET A 1 33.59 57.85 -46.85
C MET A 1 33.60 56.69 -45.86
N ARG A 2 34.80 56.16 -45.55
CA ARG A 2 35.19 55.06 -44.60
C ARG A 2 34.54 53.69 -44.85
N VAL A 3 35.22 52.63 -45.29
CA VAL A 3 36.41 51.86 -44.80
C VAL A 3 36.10 50.94 -43.60
N THR A 4 36.60 49.71 -43.74
CA THR A 4 36.37 48.37 -43.15
C THR A 4 36.95 48.10 -41.75
N ASP A 5 36.52 46.99 -41.10
CA ASP A 5 37.33 45.82 -40.64
C ASP A 5 36.52 44.90 -39.67
N HIS A 6 36.29 43.61 -39.99
CA HIS A 6 36.90 42.35 -39.47
C HIS A 6 36.73 42.08 -37.94
N VAL A 7 36.56 40.88 -37.34
CA VAL A 7 36.26 39.45 -37.66
C VAL A 7 36.05 38.69 -36.31
N ALA A 8 35.15 37.69 -36.31
CA ALA A 8 35.01 36.40 -35.56
C ALA A 8 35.39 36.17 -34.07
N ASN A 9 34.47 35.49 -33.34
CA ASN A 9 34.52 34.11 -32.77
C ASN A 9 33.61 33.99 -31.51
N ASN A 10 32.53 33.18 -31.46
CA ASN A 10 32.35 31.70 -31.41
C ASN A 10 32.11 31.17 -29.97
N LEU A 11 30.89 30.65 -29.66
CA LEU A 11 30.56 29.28 -29.18
C LEU A 11 29.18 29.19 -28.45
N GLN A 12 28.55 28.03 -28.60
CA GLN A 12 27.14 27.60 -28.47
C GLN A 12 26.42 27.76 -27.10
N PRO A 13 25.07 27.86 -27.10
CA PRO A 13 24.21 27.23 -26.09
C PRO A 13 23.77 25.84 -26.56
N GLY A 14 24.00 24.84 -25.73
CA GLY A 14 23.65 23.44 -25.96
C GLY A 14 22.15 23.16 -25.98
N ASN A 15 21.79 22.13 -26.76
CA ASN A 15 20.47 21.53 -26.86
C ASN A 15 19.93 21.08 -25.50
N GLY A 16 18.84 21.71 -25.06
CA GLY A 16 17.90 21.15 -24.08
C GLY A 16 16.55 20.95 -24.77
N SER A 17 16.39 19.84 -25.49
CA SER A 17 15.11 19.46 -26.09
C SER A 17 14.17 18.96 -24.99
N SER A 18 13.38 19.87 -24.42
CA SER A 18 12.15 19.52 -23.73
C SER A 18 11.12 19.11 -24.79
N ALA A 19 10.87 17.81 -24.93
CA ALA A 19 9.76 17.33 -25.74
C ALA A 19 8.47 17.53 -24.93
N PRO A 20 7.50 18.36 -25.38
CA PRO A 20 6.20 18.43 -24.74
C PRO A 20 5.43 17.13 -24.99
N TRP A 21 4.78 16.60 -23.95
CA TRP A 21 3.90 15.44 -24.04
C TRP A 21 2.89 15.60 -25.18
N THR A 22 2.91 14.67 -26.12
CA THR A 22 2.04 14.72 -27.29
C THR A 22 0.65 14.18 -26.95
N ARG A 23 -0.40 14.72 -27.58
CA ARG A 23 -1.80 14.25 -27.50
C ARG A 23 -1.98 12.73 -27.72
N ARG A 24 -0.97 12.05 -28.29
CA ARG A 24 -0.93 10.59 -28.44
C ARG A 24 -0.78 9.85 -27.10
N GLY A 25 -0.03 10.39 -26.14
CA GLY A 25 0.08 9.81 -24.79
C GLY A 25 -1.25 9.82 -24.07
N PHE A 26 -1.97 10.96 -24.13
CA PHE A 26 -3.29 11.12 -23.53
C PHE A 26 -4.36 10.20 -24.15
N LEU A 27 -4.36 10.01 -25.47
CA LEU A 27 -5.30 9.10 -26.14
C LEU A 27 -5.00 7.61 -25.87
N LEU A 28 -3.74 7.24 -25.66
CA LEU A 28 -3.38 5.89 -25.20
C LEU A 28 -3.86 5.64 -23.77
N SER A 29 -3.73 6.64 -22.88
CA SER A 29 -4.29 6.59 -21.53
C SER A 29 -5.82 6.51 -21.52
N ALA A 30 -6.50 7.23 -22.44
CA ALA A 30 -7.96 7.21 -22.57
C ALA A 30 -8.52 5.90 -23.15
N ALA A 31 -7.85 5.28 -24.12
CA ALA A 31 -8.21 3.94 -24.60
C ALA A 31 -7.94 2.86 -23.56
N ALA A 32 -6.89 3.03 -22.75
CA ALA A 32 -6.57 2.14 -21.63
C ALA A 32 -7.55 2.26 -20.45
N LEU A 33 -8.28 3.38 -20.30
CA LEU A 33 -9.24 3.60 -19.20
C LEU A 33 -10.45 2.65 -19.20
N ALA A 34 -10.78 2.01 -20.34
CA ALA A 34 -11.90 1.07 -20.46
C ALA A 34 -11.50 -0.42 -20.58
N ALA A 35 -10.20 -0.74 -20.59
CA ALA A 35 -9.74 -2.10 -20.81
C ALA A 35 -9.80 -2.93 -19.52
N VAL A 36 -10.76 -3.85 -19.44
CA VAL A 36 -10.62 -5.08 -18.63
C VAL A 36 -9.39 -5.82 -19.18
N PRO A 37 -8.48 -6.37 -18.34
CA PRO A 37 -7.37 -7.17 -18.86
C PRO A 37 -7.95 -8.31 -19.71
N VAL A 38 -7.78 -8.19 -21.03
CA VAL A 38 -8.18 -9.24 -21.96
C VAL A 38 -7.14 -10.34 -21.83
N LEU A 39 -7.51 -11.42 -21.16
CA LEU A 39 -6.72 -12.64 -21.16
C LEU A 39 -6.84 -13.26 -22.55
N LEU A 40 -5.77 -13.15 -23.34
CA LEU A 40 -5.68 -13.82 -24.62
C LEU A 40 -4.93 -15.12 -24.39
N THR A 41 -5.68 -16.23 -24.39
CA THR A 41 -5.08 -17.57 -24.43
C THR A 41 -4.06 -17.60 -25.54
N ALA A 42 -2.81 -17.91 -25.21
CA ALA A 42 -1.76 -17.89 -26.21
C ALA A 42 -1.96 -19.05 -27.20
N ASP A 43 -1.72 -18.79 -28.48
CA ASP A 43 -1.60 -19.85 -29.48
C ASP A 43 -0.48 -20.80 -29.04
N PRO A 44 -0.76 -22.11 -28.80
CA PRO A 44 0.23 -23.05 -28.30
C PRO A 44 1.52 -23.12 -29.14
N ALA A 45 1.41 -22.97 -30.47
CA ALA A 45 2.59 -22.99 -31.34
C ALA A 45 3.47 -21.75 -31.16
N ARG A 46 2.84 -20.59 -30.91
CA ARG A 46 3.53 -19.33 -30.62
C ARG A 46 4.10 -19.34 -29.20
N ALA A 47 3.36 -19.85 -28.23
CA ALA A 47 3.83 -20.02 -26.86
C ALA A 47 5.05 -20.93 -26.81
N ALA A 48 5.03 -22.08 -27.47
CA ALA A 48 6.16 -23.00 -27.52
C ALA A 48 7.40 -22.41 -28.24
N ALA A 49 7.20 -21.49 -29.19
CA ALA A 49 8.30 -20.80 -29.87
C ALA A 49 8.93 -19.69 -29.02
N GLU A 50 8.13 -18.97 -28.22
CA GLU A 50 8.59 -17.85 -27.39
C GLU A 50 9.03 -18.29 -25.98
N LEU A 51 8.47 -19.40 -25.47
CA LEU A 51 8.73 -20.00 -24.16
C LEU A 51 8.97 -21.52 -24.34
N PRO A 52 10.13 -21.91 -24.89
CA PRO A 52 10.44 -23.32 -25.09
C PRO A 52 10.44 -24.07 -23.75
N ASP A 53 9.99 -25.32 -23.77
CA ASP A 53 9.97 -26.24 -22.62
C ASP A 53 9.19 -25.72 -21.39
N PHE A 54 8.28 -24.75 -21.58
CA PHE A 54 7.40 -24.29 -20.50
C PHE A 54 6.54 -25.45 -19.98
N PRO A 55 6.30 -25.56 -18.65
CA PRO A 55 5.52 -26.67 -18.08
C PRO A 55 4.14 -26.81 -18.74
N ALA A 56 3.93 -27.93 -19.45
CA ALA A 56 2.76 -28.14 -20.31
C ALA A 56 1.40 -28.16 -19.57
N GLU A 57 1.42 -28.49 -18.28
CA GLU A 57 0.22 -28.58 -17.43
C GLU A 57 -0.14 -27.23 -16.76
N VAL A 58 0.64 -26.16 -17.02
CA VAL A 58 0.42 -24.84 -16.43
C VAL A 58 -0.20 -23.92 -17.48
N ASP A 59 -1.37 -23.38 -17.17
CA ASP A 59 -2.08 -22.44 -18.05
C ASP A 59 -1.23 -21.19 -18.31
N LEU A 60 -1.00 -20.89 -19.59
CA LEU A 60 -0.12 -19.82 -20.06
C LEU A 60 -0.85 -18.90 -21.05
N TYR A 61 -0.72 -17.59 -20.86
CA TYR A 61 -1.41 -16.59 -21.66
C TYR A 61 -0.65 -15.26 -21.72
N ARG A 62 -1.05 -14.41 -22.68
CA ARG A 62 -0.61 -13.02 -22.72
C ARG A 62 -1.61 -12.16 -21.95
N SER A 63 -1.10 -11.29 -21.08
CA SER A 63 -1.92 -10.39 -20.27
C SER A 63 -1.34 -8.98 -20.29
N ALA A 64 -2.20 -7.98 -20.33
CA ALA A 64 -1.80 -6.65 -19.87
C ALA A 64 -1.57 -6.69 -18.35
N TYR A 65 -0.68 -5.84 -17.85
CA TYR A 65 -0.58 -5.46 -16.45
C TYR A 65 -1.00 -4.02 -16.30
N ARG A 66 -1.78 -3.74 -15.26
CA ARG A 66 -2.14 -2.39 -14.85
C ARG A 66 -2.29 -2.38 -13.35
N ASN A 67 -1.56 -1.50 -12.66
CA ASN A 67 -1.82 -1.29 -11.24
C ASN A 67 -3.12 -0.52 -11.01
N TRP A 68 -3.67 -0.53 -9.79
CA TRP A 68 -4.99 0.05 -9.51
C TRP A 68 -5.13 1.51 -9.92
N VAL A 69 -4.13 2.34 -9.62
CA VAL A 69 -4.10 3.76 -10.00
C VAL A 69 -3.92 3.96 -11.52
N GLY A 70 -3.28 2.99 -12.20
CA GLY A 70 -3.09 2.97 -13.65
C GLY A 70 -1.86 3.71 -14.17
N GLU A 71 -0.90 4.04 -13.30
CA GLU A 71 0.37 4.69 -13.66
C GLU A 71 1.42 3.69 -14.15
N ILE A 72 1.35 2.43 -13.68
CA ILE A 72 2.20 1.35 -14.14
C ILE A 72 1.38 0.43 -15.03
N THR A 73 1.71 0.41 -16.31
CA THR A 73 1.08 -0.42 -17.33
C THR A 73 2.11 -1.13 -18.19
N ALA A 74 1.78 -2.35 -18.62
CA ALA A 74 2.50 -3.06 -19.67
C ALA A 74 1.52 -3.88 -20.49
N ASP A 75 1.73 -3.96 -21.80
CA ASP A 75 0.85 -4.71 -22.68
C ASP A 75 1.46 -6.06 -23.04
N GLY A 76 0.60 -7.09 -23.01
CA GLY A 76 0.96 -8.42 -23.49
C GLY A 76 2.19 -9.01 -22.83
N LEU A 77 2.35 -8.91 -21.51
CA LEU A 77 3.33 -9.69 -20.77
C LEU A 77 2.92 -11.17 -20.74
N TRP A 78 3.90 -12.06 -20.60
CA TRP A 78 3.61 -13.47 -20.32
C TRP A 78 3.11 -13.63 -18.89
N ALA A 79 2.07 -14.42 -18.73
CA ALA A 79 1.46 -14.73 -17.45
C ALA A 79 1.00 -16.18 -17.42
N CYS A 80 0.99 -16.77 -16.22
CA CYS A 80 0.45 -18.10 -15.99
C CYS A 80 -0.37 -18.17 -14.70
N ALA A 81 -1.21 -19.19 -14.57
CA ALA A 81 -2.03 -19.43 -13.39
C ALA A 81 -1.81 -20.86 -12.85
N PRO A 82 -0.76 -21.09 -12.04
CA PRO A 82 -0.52 -22.38 -11.42
C PRO A 82 -1.69 -22.82 -10.54
N THR A 83 -2.10 -24.09 -10.64
CA THR A 83 -3.23 -24.65 -9.87
C THR A 83 -2.85 -25.06 -8.46
N ASP A 84 -1.56 -25.26 -8.19
CA ASP A 84 -1.02 -25.62 -6.88
C ASP A 84 0.43 -25.14 -6.71
N ALA A 85 0.96 -25.27 -5.49
CA ALA A 85 2.32 -24.85 -5.16
C ALA A 85 3.41 -25.65 -5.88
N GLY A 86 3.15 -26.88 -6.30
CA GLY A 86 4.08 -27.70 -7.08
C GLY A 86 4.28 -27.13 -8.49
N GLN A 87 3.18 -26.74 -9.14
CA GLN A 87 3.25 -26.04 -10.42
C GLN A 87 4.00 -24.70 -10.33
N VAL A 88 3.85 -23.96 -9.23
CA VAL A 88 4.65 -22.75 -8.98
C VAL A 88 6.15 -23.08 -8.99
N VAL A 89 6.57 -24.16 -8.31
CA VAL A 89 7.98 -24.60 -8.32
C VAL A 89 8.46 -24.96 -9.73
N SER A 90 7.64 -25.66 -10.52
CA SER A 90 7.98 -25.98 -11.91
C SER A 90 8.20 -24.73 -12.75
N VAL A 91 7.32 -23.73 -12.60
CA VAL A 91 7.42 -22.44 -13.29
C VAL A 91 8.69 -21.67 -12.87
N VAL A 92 8.99 -21.61 -11.57
CA VAL A 92 10.17 -20.90 -11.06
C VAL A 92 11.46 -21.56 -11.54
N ASN A 93 11.56 -22.89 -11.51
CA ASN A 93 12.72 -23.60 -12.04
C ASN A 93 12.87 -23.42 -13.54
N TRP A 94 11.77 -23.45 -14.31
CA TRP A 94 11.81 -23.15 -15.74
C TRP A 94 12.35 -21.74 -15.97
N ALA A 95 11.84 -20.74 -15.22
CA ALA A 95 12.25 -19.35 -15.38
C ALA A 95 13.74 -19.17 -15.08
N TRP A 96 14.22 -19.74 -13.98
CA TRP A 96 15.64 -19.76 -13.65
C TRP A 96 16.51 -20.33 -14.78
N GLN A 97 16.16 -21.51 -15.31
CA GLN A 97 16.93 -22.18 -16.36
C GLN A 97 16.96 -21.41 -17.68
N HIS A 98 15.94 -20.58 -17.93
CA HIS A 98 15.81 -19.80 -19.15
C HIS A 98 16.19 -18.31 -18.98
N GLY A 99 16.65 -17.90 -17.80
CA GLY A 99 17.03 -16.50 -17.53
C GLY A 99 15.85 -15.53 -17.43
N TRP A 100 14.68 -16.02 -17.03
CA TRP A 100 13.48 -15.21 -16.78
C TRP A 100 13.35 -14.84 -15.31
N ARG A 101 12.74 -13.68 -15.05
CA ARG A 101 12.29 -13.28 -13.71
C ARG A 101 10.83 -13.69 -13.52
N VAL A 102 10.45 -13.98 -12.27
CA VAL A 102 9.09 -14.34 -11.86
C VAL A 102 8.54 -13.32 -10.89
N ARG A 103 7.33 -12.84 -11.14
CA ARG A 103 6.62 -11.91 -10.26
C ARG A 103 5.25 -12.46 -9.90
N ALA A 104 4.97 -12.62 -8.61
CA ALA A 104 3.62 -12.94 -8.16
C ALA A 104 2.67 -11.78 -8.51
N ARG A 105 1.53 -12.08 -9.12
CA ARG A 105 0.45 -11.12 -9.40
C ARG A 105 -0.77 -11.49 -8.58
N GLY A 106 -1.07 -10.63 -7.60
CA GLY A 106 -2.33 -10.63 -6.87
C GLY A 106 -3.34 -9.69 -7.52
N SER A 107 -3.97 -8.83 -6.72
CA SER A 107 -5.00 -7.86 -7.18
C SER A 107 -4.45 -6.67 -7.99
N SER A 108 -3.13 -6.60 -8.20
CA SER A 108 -2.44 -5.47 -8.83
C SER A 108 -2.78 -4.11 -8.18
N HIS A 109 -3.02 -4.07 -6.87
CA HIS A 109 -3.45 -2.84 -6.19
C HIS A 109 -2.31 -1.89 -5.79
N GLY A 110 -1.09 -2.41 -5.62
CA GLY A 110 0.06 -1.62 -5.15
C GLY A 110 0.47 -0.51 -6.13
N TRP A 111 0.92 0.63 -5.58
CA TRP A 111 1.47 1.73 -6.35
C TRP A 111 2.93 1.48 -6.71
N SER A 112 3.70 0.95 -5.76
CA SER A 112 5.13 0.73 -5.91
C SER A 112 5.49 -0.29 -7.00
N PRO A 113 6.62 -0.08 -7.72
CA PRO A 113 7.04 -0.92 -8.85
C PRO A 113 7.64 -2.26 -8.41
N LEU A 114 7.03 -2.94 -7.43
CA LEU A 114 7.48 -4.21 -6.89
C LEU A 114 7.14 -5.39 -7.82
N THR A 115 6.07 -5.28 -8.61
CA THR A 115 5.73 -6.32 -9.60
C THR A 115 6.50 -6.07 -10.88
N ILE A 116 6.19 -4.99 -11.58
CA ILE A 116 6.91 -4.52 -12.77
C ILE A 116 7.15 -3.02 -12.69
N GLU A 117 8.05 -2.51 -13.52
CA GLU A 117 8.31 -1.08 -13.67
C GLU A 117 7.49 -0.48 -14.80
N SER A 118 7.26 0.84 -14.71
CA SER A 118 6.62 1.57 -15.81
C SER A 118 7.48 1.49 -17.07
N GLY A 119 6.85 1.21 -18.21
CA GLY A 119 7.55 1.03 -19.49
C GLY A 119 8.16 -0.36 -19.71
N THR A 120 7.84 -1.36 -18.87
CA THR A 120 8.22 -2.76 -19.12
C THR A 120 7.72 -3.21 -20.50
N ALA A 121 8.64 -3.66 -21.36
CA ALA A 121 8.33 -4.09 -22.72
C ALA A 121 7.59 -5.44 -22.74
N SER A 122 6.78 -5.67 -23.78
CA SER A 122 6.00 -6.91 -23.94
C SER A 122 6.87 -8.17 -24.11
N ASP A 123 8.11 -8.00 -24.56
CA ASP A 123 9.11 -9.05 -24.75
C ASP A 123 10.14 -9.12 -23.61
N ALA A 124 9.94 -8.34 -22.54
CA ALA A 124 10.79 -8.44 -21.35
C ALA A 124 10.73 -9.88 -20.79
N PRO A 125 11.87 -10.43 -20.32
CA PRO A 125 11.95 -11.77 -19.76
C PRO A 125 11.38 -11.82 -18.34
N VAL A 126 10.11 -11.45 -18.20
CA VAL A 126 9.31 -11.44 -16.97
C VAL A 126 8.08 -12.30 -17.18
N LEU A 127 7.84 -13.21 -16.24
CA LEU A 127 6.64 -14.03 -16.16
C LEU A 127 5.83 -13.63 -14.93
N LEU A 128 4.56 -13.28 -15.15
CA LEU A 128 3.61 -13.02 -14.08
C LEU A 128 2.97 -14.35 -13.62
N VAL A 129 2.98 -14.60 -12.32
CA VAL A 129 2.35 -15.79 -11.72
C VAL A 129 1.10 -15.36 -10.97
N ASP A 130 -0.07 -15.66 -11.53
CA ASP A 130 -1.36 -15.32 -10.94
C ASP A 130 -1.70 -16.27 -9.80
N THR A 131 -1.76 -15.73 -8.59
CA THR A 131 -2.06 -16.53 -7.39
C THR A 131 -3.56 -16.59 -7.10
N ALA A 132 -4.30 -15.52 -7.42
CA ALA A 132 -5.72 -15.37 -7.12
C ALA A 132 -6.67 -16.39 -7.78
N PRO A 133 -6.39 -16.96 -8.98
CA PRO A 133 -7.29 -17.93 -9.59
C PRO A 133 -7.40 -19.26 -8.82
N HIS A 134 -6.29 -19.77 -8.28
CA HIS A 134 -6.23 -21.15 -7.77
C HIS A 134 -5.55 -21.31 -6.42
N LEU A 135 -4.63 -20.43 -6.01
CA LEU A 135 -3.96 -20.52 -4.70
C LEU A 135 -4.82 -19.88 -3.60
N THR A 136 -6.08 -20.29 -3.51
CA THR A 136 -7.14 -19.67 -2.68
C THR A 136 -7.66 -20.60 -1.58
N GLY A 137 -6.96 -21.71 -1.31
CA GLY A 137 -7.30 -22.63 -0.23
C GLY A 137 -7.47 -21.88 1.10
N LEU A 138 -8.53 -22.19 1.85
CA LEU A 138 -8.86 -21.47 3.07
C LEU A 138 -9.57 -22.40 4.06
N THR A 139 -8.90 -22.68 5.17
CA THR A 139 -9.38 -23.62 6.19
C THR A 139 -8.89 -23.21 7.57
N LEU A 140 -9.67 -23.45 8.62
CA LEU A 140 -9.14 -23.38 9.99
C LEU A 140 -8.05 -24.44 10.19
N ASP A 141 -6.91 -24.00 10.70
CA ASP A 141 -5.81 -24.89 11.10
C ASP A 141 -5.99 -25.31 12.57
N SER A 142 -6.53 -24.42 13.39
CA SER A 142 -6.98 -24.67 14.76
C SER A 142 -8.09 -23.70 15.17
N ALA A 143 -8.52 -23.73 16.43
CA ALA A 143 -9.49 -22.76 16.94
C ALA A 143 -8.98 -21.31 16.96
N SER A 144 -7.66 -21.10 16.85
CA SER A 144 -7.02 -19.78 16.88
C SER A 144 -6.05 -19.56 15.73
N ALA A 145 -6.14 -20.36 14.68
CA ALA A 145 -5.30 -20.22 13.49
C ALA A 145 -6.04 -20.61 12.21
N VAL A 146 -5.73 -19.92 11.12
CA VAL A 146 -6.28 -20.17 9.79
C VAL A 146 -5.16 -20.41 8.80
N ARG A 147 -5.28 -21.46 7.99
CA ARG A 147 -4.41 -21.76 6.85
C ARG A 147 -5.02 -21.16 5.60
N ALA A 148 -4.23 -20.40 4.85
CA ALA A 148 -4.68 -19.67 3.69
C ALA A 148 -3.63 -19.69 2.57
N GLY A 149 -4.07 -20.02 1.36
CA GLY A 149 -3.30 -19.76 0.14
C GLY A 149 -3.16 -18.26 -0.09
N THR A 150 -2.02 -17.83 -0.61
CA THR A 150 -1.69 -16.40 -0.75
C THR A 150 -2.50 -15.67 -1.83
N GLY A 151 -3.26 -16.39 -2.65
CA GLY A 151 -4.21 -15.83 -3.62
C GLY A 151 -5.57 -15.46 -3.03
N VAL A 152 -5.90 -15.88 -1.80
CA VAL A 152 -7.19 -15.54 -1.18
C VAL A 152 -7.31 -14.03 -0.98
N THR A 153 -8.49 -13.45 -1.20
CA THR A 153 -8.71 -12.02 -0.88
C THR A 153 -8.91 -11.82 0.62
N LEU A 154 -8.59 -10.63 1.13
CA LEU A 154 -8.83 -10.27 2.52
C LEU A 154 -10.32 -10.32 2.87
N GLU A 155 -11.21 -9.95 1.93
CA GLU A 155 -12.64 -10.08 2.13
C GLU A 155 -13.05 -11.55 2.31
N ALA A 156 -12.55 -12.45 1.47
CA ALA A 156 -12.85 -13.88 1.58
C ALA A 156 -12.31 -14.46 2.90
N LEU A 157 -11.07 -14.12 3.27
CA LEU A 157 -10.46 -14.49 4.55
C LEU A 157 -11.32 -14.01 5.73
N LEU A 158 -11.63 -12.72 5.81
CA LEU A 158 -12.40 -12.15 6.92
C LEU A 158 -13.83 -12.69 6.96
N THR A 159 -14.43 -13.03 5.81
CA THR A 159 -15.75 -13.69 5.75
C THR A 159 -15.70 -15.07 6.40
N HIS A 160 -14.67 -15.84 6.07
CA HIS A 160 -14.47 -17.18 6.61
C HIS A 160 -14.26 -17.14 8.12
N LEU A 161 -13.46 -16.17 8.61
CA LEU A 161 -13.26 -15.94 10.04
C LEU A 161 -14.56 -15.57 10.74
N GLU A 162 -15.32 -14.61 10.19
CA GLU A 162 -16.61 -14.19 10.76
C GLU A 162 -17.57 -15.38 10.91
N GLY A 163 -17.64 -16.25 9.89
CA GLY A 163 -18.46 -17.47 9.91
C GLY A 163 -18.10 -18.47 11.01
N HIS A 164 -16.88 -18.37 11.56
CA HIS A 164 -16.40 -19.18 12.69
C HIS A 164 -16.32 -18.40 14.02
N GLY A 165 -16.87 -17.18 14.07
CA GLY A 165 -16.80 -16.33 15.26
C GLY A 165 -15.40 -15.77 15.54
N LEU A 166 -14.54 -15.74 14.53
CA LEU A 166 -13.17 -15.23 14.57
C LEU A 166 -13.06 -13.89 13.82
N GLY A 167 -12.02 -13.12 14.10
CA GLY A 167 -11.79 -11.82 13.46
C GLY A 167 -10.38 -11.28 13.73
N LEU A 168 -10.12 -10.10 13.19
CA LEU A 168 -8.87 -9.37 13.36
C LEU A 168 -9.14 -8.03 14.05
N THR A 169 -8.12 -7.46 14.70
CA THR A 169 -8.21 -6.15 15.37
C THR A 169 -8.43 -5.02 14.36
N ALA A 170 -7.68 -5.11 13.26
CA ALA A 170 -7.68 -4.17 12.16
C ALA A 170 -7.33 -4.93 10.87
N ALA A 171 -7.70 -4.36 9.74
CA ALA A 171 -7.35 -4.83 8.41
C ALA A 171 -7.26 -3.63 7.47
N PRO A 172 -6.57 -3.76 6.32
CA PRO A 172 -6.68 -2.80 5.23
C PRO A 172 -8.14 -2.49 4.89
N ALA A 173 -8.41 -1.23 4.56
CA ALA A 173 -9.73 -0.75 4.18
C ALA A 173 -10.32 -1.44 2.92
N PRO A 174 -9.53 -1.72 1.87
CA PRO A 174 -9.99 -2.55 0.75
C PRO A 174 -9.91 -4.04 1.07
N GLY A 175 -10.96 -4.77 0.68
CA GLY A 175 -11.06 -6.22 0.91
C GLY A 175 -10.68 -7.07 -0.30
N ASP A 176 -10.55 -6.46 -1.48
CA ASP A 176 -10.20 -7.11 -2.74
C ASP A 176 -8.70 -7.41 -2.87
N LEU A 177 -7.87 -7.02 -1.90
CA LEU A 177 -6.44 -7.34 -1.84
C LEU A 177 -6.23 -8.84 -1.63
N THR A 178 -5.34 -9.47 -2.38
CA THR A 178 -4.83 -10.82 -2.07
C THR A 178 -3.98 -10.81 -0.81
N LEU A 179 -4.08 -11.87 0.00
CA LEU A 179 -3.31 -12.03 1.23
C LEU A 179 -1.80 -11.98 1.00
N GLY A 180 -1.29 -12.61 -0.06
CA GLY A 180 0.14 -12.57 -0.40
C GLY A 180 0.64 -11.15 -0.67
N GLY A 181 -0.12 -10.39 -1.45
CA GLY A 181 0.18 -8.98 -1.69
C GLY A 181 0.13 -8.14 -0.41
N ALA A 182 -0.83 -8.42 0.48
CA ALA A 182 -0.96 -7.73 1.76
C ALA A 182 0.22 -8.01 2.70
N LEU A 183 0.66 -9.27 2.81
CA LEU A 183 1.82 -9.64 3.65
C LEU A 183 3.14 -9.11 3.09
N ALA A 184 3.28 -9.06 1.77
CA ALA A 184 4.50 -8.59 1.12
C ALA A 184 4.91 -7.18 1.55
N ILE A 185 3.97 -6.33 1.96
CA ILE A 185 4.17 -4.91 2.31
C ILE A 185 3.60 -4.55 3.69
N ASP A 186 3.54 -5.52 4.62
CA ASP A 186 3.06 -5.31 6.00
C ASP A 186 1.72 -4.58 6.11
N ALA A 187 0.75 -4.97 5.26
CA ALA A 187 -0.53 -4.30 5.19
C ALA A 187 -1.21 -4.22 6.57
N HIS A 188 -1.84 -3.08 6.83
CA HIS A 188 -2.37 -2.72 8.14
C HIS A 188 -3.70 -1.98 8.00
N GLY A 189 -4.40 -1.81 9.13
CA GLY A 189 -5.54 -0.90 9.25
C GLY A 189 -5.16 0.28 10.14
N THR A 190 -6.05 0.62 11.07
CA THR A 190 -5.77 1.54 12.18
C THR A 190 -6.26 0.96 13.48
N ALA A 191 -5.36 0.75 14.44
CA ALA A 191 -5.68 0.36 15.81
C ALA A 191 -4.46 0.48 16.72
N VAL A 192 -4.64 1.16 17.84
CA VAL A 192 -3.86 1.06 19.08
C VAL A 192 -4.83 0.66 20.20
N PRO A 193 -4.35 0.19 21.36
CA PRO A 193 -5.24 0.00 22.51
C PRO A 193 -5.83 1.36 22.93
N ALA A 194 -7.14 1.39 23.19
CA ALA A 194 -7.75 2.47 23.96
C ALA A 194 -7.26 2.47 25.42
N ASP A 195 -7.54 3.53 26.17
CA ASP A 195 -7.21 3.60 27.59
C ASP A 195 -7.86 2.45 28.37
N GLY A 196 -7.02 1.60 28.96
CA GLY A 196 -7.46 0.41 29.69
C GLY A 196 -7.88 -0.77 28.80
N GLU A 197 -7.75 -0.67 27.47
CA GLU A 197 -7.92 -1.81 26.57
C GLU A 197 -6.66 -2.68 26.59
N GLU A 198 -6.85 -3.97 26.87
CA GLU A 198 -5.78 -4.97 26.75
C GLU A 198 -5.89 -5.73 25.43
N ARG A 199 -4.74 -6.10 24.85
CA ARG A 199 -4.69 -7.00 23.70
C ARG A 199 -5.28 -8.35 24.10
N THR A 200 -6.28 -8.80 23.36
CA THR A 200 -6.87 -10.13 23.54
C THR A 200 -6.07 -11.20 22.79
N ALA A 201 -6.20 -12.46 23.22
CA ALA A 201 -5.43 -13.55 22.64
C ALA A 201 -5.72 -13.74 21.14
N GLY A 202 -4.66 -13.94 20.35
CA GLY A 202 -4.74 -14.09 18.89
C GLY A 202 -4.86 -12.79 18.09
N HIS A 203 -4.79 -11.64 18.75
CA HIS A 203 -4.81 -10.33 18.12
C HIS A 203 -3.44 -9.65 18.18
N THR A 204 -3.23 -8.69 17.27
CA THR A 204 -2.14 -7.71 17.29
C THR A 204 -2.71 -6.33 16.93
N PHE A 205 -2.02 -5.26 17.32
CA PHE A 205 -2.28 -3.89 16.88
C PHE A 205 -1.38 -3.46 15.70
N GLY A 206 -0.43 -4.32 15.31
CA GLY A 206 0.45 -4.10 14.16
C GLY A 206 -0.14 -4.56 12.83
N SER A 207 0.74 -4.97 11.91
CA SER A 207 0.41 -5.42 10.57
C SER A 207 -0.17 -6.84 10.53
N LEU A 208 -0.74 -7.21 9.38
CA LEU A 208 -1.10 -8.59 9.09
C LEU A 208 0.10 -9.53 9.10
N SER A 209 1.30 -9.05 8.74
CA SER A 209 2.54 -9.84 8.76
C SER A 209 2.90 -10.31 10.17
N ASN A 210 2.52 -9.56 11.21
CA ASN A 210 2.76 -9.96 12.59
C ASN A 210 1.88 -11.14 13.06
N LEU A 211 0.83 -11.50 12.31
CA LEU A 211 -0.04 -12.63 12.63
C LEU A 211 0.46 -13.97 12.10
N VAL A 212 1.47 -14.01 11.22
CA VAL A 212 1.94 -15.27 10.62
C VAL A 212 2.60 -16.17 11.67
N LEU A 213 2.18 -17.43 11.72
CA LEU A 213 2.75 -18.50 12.56
C LEU A 213 3.70 -19.40 11.78
N SER A 214 3.40 -19.61 10.49
CA SER A 214 4.27 -20.27 9.53
C SER A 214 3.91 -19.87 8.10
N LEU A 215 4.85 -20.03 7.18
CA LEU A 215 4.64 -19.77 5.76
C LEU A 215 5.40 -20.77 4.90
N THR A 216 4.91 -21.03 3.69
CA THR A 216 5.57 -21.86 2.69
C THR A 216 5.98 -21.01 1.49
N ALA A 217 7.28 -20.97 1.22
CA ALA A 217 7.87 -20.19 0.14
C ALA A 217 8.61 -21.08 -0.87
N VAL A 218 8.72 -20.59 -2.10
CA VAL A 218 9.61 -21.17 -3.11
C VAL A 218 11.01 -20.61 -2.90
N VAL A 219 11.97 -21.49 -2.63
CA VAL A 219 13.35 -21.12 -2.27
C VAL A 219 14.37 -22.03 -2.94
N TRP A 220 15.57 -21.52 -3.16
CA TRP A 220 16.69 -22.30 -3.67
C TRP A 220 17.19 -23.31 -2.64
N ASP A 221 17.33 -24.57 -3.06
CA ASP A 221 18.00 -25.61 -2.31
C ASP A 221 19.30 -26.01 -3.05
N SER A 222 20.44 -25.73 -2.41
CA SER A 222 21.76 -26.04 -2.97
C SER A 222 22.02 -27.53 -3.12
N ASP A 223 21.41 -28.35 -2.26
CA ASP A 223 21.62 -29.81 -2.29
C ASP A 223 20.84 -30.44 -3.45
N ALA A 224 19.64 -29.92 -3.73
CA ALA A 224 18.84 -30.29 -4.89
C ALA A 224 19.31 -29.64 -6.20
N GLY A 225 20.01 -28.50 -6.11
CA GLY A 225 20.38 -27.68 -7.27
C GLY A 225 19.17 -27.13 -8.02
N ALA A 226 18.10 -26.80 -7.29
CA ALA A 226 16.82 -26.36 -7.82
C ALA A 226 16.03 -25.54 -6.79
N TYR A 227 15.01 -24.81 -7.24
CA TYR A 227 14.00 -24.24 -6.36
C TYR A 227 13.05 -25.33 -5.85
N VAL A 228 12.69 -25.26 -4.57
CA VAL A 228 11.79 -26.20 -3.88
C VAL A 228 10.80 -25.43 -3.00
N LEU A 229 9.74 -26.11 -2.53
CA LEU A 229 8.91 -25.58 -1.45
C LEU A 229 9.58 -25.82 -0.10
N ARG A 230 9.71 -24.77 0.70
CA ARG A 230 10.11 -24.88 2.12
C ARG A 230 9.10 -24.17 3.00
N THR A 231 8.71 -24.84 4.08
CA THR A 231 7.88 -24.24 5.13
C THR A 231 8.77 -23.77 6.26
N TYR A 232 8.51 -22.54 6.73
CA TYR A 232 9.24 -21.87 7.79
C TYR A 232 8.32 -21.62 8.97
N SER A 233 8.77 -21.94 10.19
CA SER A 233 8.09 -21.52 11.42
C SER A 233 8.50 -20.10 11.84
N ARG A 234 7.62 -19.42 12.59
CA ARG A 234 7.79 -18.00 12.99
C ARG A 234 9.06 -17.70 13.81
N ASP A 235 9.66 -18.70 14.44
CA ASP A 235 10.88 -18.59 15.24
C ASP A 235 12.17 -18.77 14.42
N GLU A 236 12.08 -19.23 13.17
CA GLU A 236 13.22 -19.34 12.26
C GLU A 236 13.72 -17.96 11.82
N ALA A 237 15.05 -17.80 11.75
CA ALA A 237 15.68 -16.54 11.34
C ALA A 237 15.30 -16.14 9.89
N ASP A 238 15.22 -17.12 8.99
CA ASP A 238 14.84 -16.92 7.58
C ASP A 238 13.39 -16.44 7.46
N CYS A 239 12.50 -16.97 8.32
CA CYS A 239 11.09 -16.59 8.32
C CYS A 239 10.93 -15.10 8.52
N ALA A 240 11.73 -14.48 9.41
CA ALA A 240 11.67 -13.06 9.71
C ALA A 240 11.78 -12.16 8.45
N ALA A 241 12.61 -12.54 7.46
CA ALA A 241 12.71 -11.81 6.19
C ALA A 241 11.49 -12.04 5.27
N LEU A 242 10.90 -13.23 5.34
CA LEU A 242 9.78 -13.65 4.50
C LEU A 242 8.42 -13.10 4.96
N LEU A 243 8.30 -12.65 6.22
CA LEU A 243 7.07 -12.07 6.77
C LEU A 243 6.65 -10.77 6.05
N THR A 244 7.62 -9.97 5.63
CA THR A 244 7.43 -8.75 4.82
C THR A 244 8.56 -8.70 3.80
N HIS A 245 8.33 -9.27 2.63
CA HIS A 245 9.40 -9.60 1.67
C HIS A 245 9.47 -8.68 0.45
N LEU A 246 8.59 -7.68 0.31
CA LEU A 246 8.58 -6.69 -0.78
C LEU A 246 8.57 -7.30 -2.20
N GLY A 247 8.07 -8.53 -2.34
CA GLY A 247 8.13 -9.28 -3.60
C GLY A 247 9.47 -9.96 -3.92
N ARG A 248 10.48 -9.93 -3.04
CA ARG A 248 11.75 -10.70 -3.15
C ARG A 248 11.61 -12.21 -2.84
N SER A 249 10.39 -12.68 -2.72
CA SER A 249 10.05 -14.08 -2.50
C SER A 249 8.68 -14.37 -3.08
N LEU A 250 8.37 -15.65 -3.29
CA LEU A 250 7.06 -16.15 -3.68
C LEU A 250 6.55 -17.10 -2.60
N VAL A 251 5.68 -16.57 -1.74
CA VAL A 251 4.96 -17.33 -0.71
C VAL A 251 3.67 -17.90 -1.30
N THR A 252 3.41 -19.19 -1.09
CA THR A 252 2.26 -19.90 -1.67
C THR A 252 1.15 -20.15 -0.65
N GLU A 253 1.50 -20.33 0.62
CA GLU A 253 0.57 -20.59 1.71
C GLU A 253 1.11 -20.01 3.02
N VAL A 254 0.20 -19.60 3.91
CA VAL A 254 0.51 -19.14 5.27
C VAL A 254 -0.45 -19.73 6.29
N VAL A 255 0.00 -19.83 7.54
CA VAL A 255 -0.87 -20.02 8.70
C VAL A 255 -0.85 -18.73 9.52
N LEU A 256 -2.02 -18.11 9.70
CA LEU A 256 -2.18 -16.89 10.47
C LEU A 256 -2.82 -17.18 11.81
N ARG A 257 -2.34 -16.51 12.85
CA ARG A 257 -3.01 -16.38 14.14
C ARG A 257 -4.28 -15.54 13.95
N VAL A 258 -5.35 -15.95 14.62
CA VAL A 258 -6.62 -15.22 14.65
C VAL A 258 -7.20 -15.27 16.06
N GLY A 259 -7.98 -14.25 16.41
CA GLY A 259 -8.66 -14.15 17.70
C GLY A 259 -10.18 -14.12 17.56
N ALA A 260 -10.87 -13.99 18.69
CA ALA A 260 -12.32 -13.93 18.73
C ALA A 260 -12.84 -12.68 18.02
N ASN A 261 -13.92 -12.82 17.25
CA ASN A 261 -14.51 -11.66 16.58
C ASN A 261 -15.11 -10.68 17.59
N ALA A 262 -15.02 -9.39 17.29
CA ALA A 262 -15.65 -8.34 18.06
C ALA A 262 -16.68 -7.61 17.21
N ASN A 263 -17.74 -7.12 17.86
CA ASN A 263 -18.58 -6.10 17.25
C ASN A 263 -17.90 -4.73 17.45
N LEU A 264 -17.83 -3.96 16.38
CA LEU A 264 -17.30 -2.61 16.37
C LEU A 264 -18.44 -1.63 16.09
N ARG A 265 -18.41 -0.48 16.78
CA ARG A 265 -19.11 0.73 16.36
C ARG A 265 -18.15 1.54 15.52
N CYS A 266 -18.57 2.05 14.36
CA CYS A 266 -17.84 3.07 13.61
C CYS A 266 -18.67 4.37 13.58
N LEU A 267 -18.11 5.43 14.15
CA LEU A 267 -18.71 6.76 14.18
C LEU A 267 -17.94 7.68 13.22
N SER A 268 -18.65 8.26 12.26
CA SER A 268 -18.13 9.28 11.36
C SER A 268 -18.51 10.68 11.81
N ARG A 269 -17.56 11.61 11.72
CA ARG A 269 -17.72 13.03 12.06
C ARG A 269 -17.14 13.91 10.96
N THR A 270 -17.88 14.96 10.61
CA THR A 270 -17.45 16.03 9.68
C THR A 270 -17.70 17.40 10.31
N ASP A 271 -17.77 17.46 11.64
CA ASP A 271 -18.16 18.63 12.44
C ASP A 271 -17.02 19.13 13.36
N ILE A 272 -15.80 18.64 13.15
CA ILE A 272 -14.61 19.01 13.90
C ILE A 272 -13.66 19.73 12.93
N PRO A 273 -13.35 21.02 13.15
CA PRO A 273 -12.37 21.71 12.33
C PRO A 273 -10.99 21.06 12.42
N ALA A 274 -10.22 21.06 11.33
CA ALA A 274 -8.84 20.57 11.28
C ALA A 274 -7.96 21.25 12.33
N THR A 275 -8.22 22.53 12.63
CA THR A 275 -7.50 23.30 13.67
C THR A 275 -7.74 22.80 15.09
N GLU A 276 -8.87 22.10 15.34
CA GLU A 276 -9.16 21.45 16.62
C GLU A 276 -8.66 20.01 16.62
N LEU A 277 -8.97 19.24 15.57
CA LEU A 277 -8.60 17.82 15.48
C LEU A 277 -7.08 17.63 15.50
N PHE A 278 -6.35 18.50 14.81
CA PHE A 278 -4.90 18.47 14.66
C PHE A 278 -4.19 19.56 15.47
N ALA A 279 -4.82 20.03 16.55
CA ALA A 279 -4.24 21.04 17.45
C ALA A 279 -2.91 20.57 18.07
N ALA A 280 -2.14 21.53 18.60
CA ALA A 280 -0.88 21.26 19.29
C ALA A 280 -1.06 20.28 20.47
N PRO A 281 -0.03 19.49 20.82
CA PRO A 281 -0.12 18.56 21.95
C PRO A 281 -0.46 19.29 23.26
N GLY A 282 -1.34 18.68 24.06
CA GLY A 282 -1.86 19.27 25.31
C GLY A 282 -2.98 20.29 25.14
N SER A 283 -3.47 20.52 23.91
CA SER A 283 -4.67 21.33 23.67
C SER A 283 -5.93 20.60 24.17
N ASP A 284 -6.87 21.38 24.71
CA ASP A 284 -8.22 20.90 25.03
C ASP A 284 -9.06 20.69 23.75
N GLY A 285 -10.15 19.93 23.86
CA GLY A 285 -11.12 19.74 22.78
C GLY A 285 -11.06 18.36 22.14
N ARG A 286 -11.64 18.23 20.94
CA ARG A 286 -11.80 16.95 20.21
C ARG A 286 -10.56 16.67 19.36
N THR A 287 -9.42 16.46 20.00
CA THR A 287 -8.14 16.18 19.33
C THR A 287 -8.07 14.74 18.81
N PHE A 288 -7.23 14.49 17.80
CA PHE A 288 -7.05 13.16 17.24
C PHE A 288 -6.61 12.13 18.30
N ALA A 289 -5.65 12.51 19.16
CA ALA A 289 -5.22 11.69 20.29
C ALA A 289 -6.36 11.37 21.27
N SER A 290 -7.25 12.33 21.58
CA SER A 290 -8.38 12.06 22.50
C SER A 290 -9.31 10.95 21.99
N PHE A 291 -9.52 10.85 20.67
CA PHE A 291 -10.29 9.75 20.08
C PHE A 291 -9.55 8.41 20.11
N LEU A 292 -8.22 8.44 20.00
CA LEU A 292 -7.42 7.23 20.17
C LEU A 292 -7.40 6.78 21.64
N ASP A 293 -7.39 7.70 22.59
CA ASP A 293 -7.47 7.37 24.03
C ASP A 293 -8.85 6.74 24.34
N GLU A 294 -9.93 7.30 23.77
CA GLU A 294 -11.29 6.78 23.98
C GLU A 294 -11.55 5.43 23.28
N ALA A 295 -11.09 5.26 22.04
CA ALA A 295 -11.55 4.18 21.16
C ALA A 295 -10.43 3.32 20.55
N GLY A 296 -9.18 3.79 20.62
CA GLY A 296 -8.00 3.09 20.09
C GLY A 296 -7.87 3.12 18.56
N ARG A 297 -8.95 3.35 17.82
CA ARG A 297 -8.97 3.24 16.35
C ARG A 297 -9.56 4.51 15.75
N ALA A 298 -8.77 5.25 14.98
CA ALA A 298 -9.20 6.47 14.33
C ALA A 298 -8.51 6.68 12.98
N GLU A 299 -9.26 7.20 12.02
CA GLU A 299 -8.75 7.66 10.73
C GLU A 299 -9.33 9.03 10.41
N ALA A 300 -8.50 9.99 10.02
CA ALA A 300 -8.94 11.25 9.48
C ALA A 300 -8.64 11.33 7.99
N ILE A 301 -9.67 11.62 7.19
CA ILE A 301 -9.54 11.96 5.76
C ILE A 301 -9.81 13.46 5.62
N TRP A 302 -8.80 14.25 5.31
CA TRP A 302 -8.91 15.69 5.19
C TRP A 302 -8.77 16.13 3.72
N PHE A 303 -9.89 16.56 3.13
CA PHE A 303 -9.94 16.99 1.73
C PHE A 303 -9.15 18.28 1.52
N ALA A 304 -8.37 18.36 0.44
CA ALA A 304 -7.51 19.50 0.15
C ALA A 304 -8.32 20.82 0.15
N PHE A 305 -7.77 21.87 0.78
CA PHE A 305 -8.38 23.20 0.89
C PHE A 305 -9.72 23.27 1.66
N THR A 306 -10.02 22.28 2.52
CA THR A 306 -11.24 22.30 3.36
C THR A 306 -10.93 22.55 4.83
N GLU A 307 -11.93 22.99 5.60
CA GLU A 307 -11.79 23.20 7.04
C GLU A 307 -12.04 21.94 7.87
N PHE A 308 -12.92 21.04 7.40
CA PHE A 308 -13.42 19.90 8.20
C PHE A 308 -12.96 18.56 7.61
N PRO A 309 -12.14 17.78 8.32
CA PRO A 309 -11.86 16.39 7.96
C PRO A 309 -13.10 15.50 8.15
N TRP A 310 -13.18 14.42 7.39
CA TRP A 310 -13.99 13.26 7.70
C TRP A 310 -13.21 12.34 8.65
N LEU A 311 -13.52 12.44 9.94
CA LEU A 311 -12.99 11.57 10.98
C LEU A 311 -13.87 10.32 11.10
N LYS A 312 -13.26 9.14 11.15
CA LYS A 312 -13.88 7.86 11.49
C LYS A 312 -13.24 7.32 12.77
N VAL A 313 -14.06 6.91 13.72
CA VAL A 313 -13.63 6.37 15.02
C VAL A 313 -14.28 5.02 15.22
N TRP A 314 -13.48 3.98 15.48
CA TRP A 314 -13.99 2.64 15.76
C TRP A 314 -13.80 2.28 17.23
N SER A 315 -14.86 1.84 17.91
CA SER A 315 -14.78 1.33 19.28
C SER A 315 -15.31 -0.09 19.38
N VAL A 316 -14.67 -0.90 20.23
CA VAL A 316 -15.19 -2.23 20.57
C VAL A 316 -16.51 -2.05 21.33
N ALA A 317 -17.59 -2.57 20.76
CA ALA A 317 -18.94 -2.36 21.28
C ALA A 317 -19.70 -3.69 21.32
N PRO A 318 -19.59 -4.47 22.41
CA PRO A 318 -20.26 -5.78 22.52
C PRO A 318 -21.78 -5.69 22.38
N THR A 319 -22.35 -4.58 22.83
CA THR A 319 -23.78 -4.26 22.69
C THR A 319 -23.96 -3.11 21.71
N ARG A 320 -24.99 -3.21 20.85
CA ARG A 320 -25.31 -2.16 19.89
C ARG A 320 -25.79 -0.89 20.62
N PRO A 321 -25.14 0.27 20.43
CA PRO A 321 -25.69 1.53 20.93
C PRO A 321 -27.06 1.84 20.33
N LEU A 322 -27.90 2.59 21.05
CA LEU A 322 -29.28 2.86 20.65
C LEU A 322 -29.39 3.60 19.31
N THR A 323 -28.43 4.48 19.01
CA THR A 323 -28.41 5.30 17.79
C THR A 323 -27.73 4.62 16.61
N SER A 324 -26.97 3.55 16.84
CA SER A 324 -26.18 2.92 15.78
C SER A 324 -27.04 2.06 14.85
N ARG A 325 -26.88 2.27 13.54
CA ARG A 325 -27.46 1.40 12.52
C ARG A 325 -26.69 0.08 12.49
N ARG A 326 -27.39 -1.04 12.62
CA ARG A 326 -26.76 -2.37 12.48
C ARG A 326 -26.37 -2.62 11.02
N VAL A 327 -25.14 -3.07 10.80
CA VAL A 327 -24.63 -3.52 9.50
C VAL A 327 -24.27 -5.00 9.56
N SER A 328 -24.44 -5.70 8.43
CA SER A 328 -24.13 -7.13 8.28
C SER A 328 -23.33 -7.42 7.01
N SER A 329 -22.81 -6.38 6.37
CA SER A 329 -21.96 -6.46 5.19
C SER A 329 -20.97 -5.28 5.21
N PRO A 330 -19.80 -5.44 4.57
CA PRO A 330 -18.83 -4.36 4.42
C PRO A 330 -19.30 -3.28 3.43
N TYR A 331 -18.47 -2.23 3.28
CA TYR A 331 -18.63 -1.15 2.30
C TYR A 331 -19.88 -0.29 2.52
N ASN A 332 -19.95 0.32 3.70
CA ASN A 332 -21.10 1.11 4.15
C ASN A 332 -21.10 2.58 3.70
N TYR A 333 -20.17 2.98 2.83
CA TYR A 333 -20.03 4.34 2.30
C TYR A 333 -20.19 4.39 0.77
N PRO A 334 -21.38 4.06 0.23
CA PRO A 334 -21.57 3.93 -1.22
C PRO A 334 -21.37 5.25 -1.98
N PHE A 335 -21.48 6.39 -1.31
CA PHE A 335 -21.20 7.72 -1.86
C PHE A 335 -19.71 7.99 -2.09
N SER A 336 -18.84 7.22 -1.43
CA SER A 336 -17.38 7.23 -1.67
C SER A 336 -17.00 6.20 -2.73
N ASP A 337 -17.63 5.01 -2.68
CA ASP A 337 -17.34 3.91 -3.62
C ASP A 337 -17.87 4.17 -5.03
N ASN A 338 -18.90 5.01 -5.17
CA ASN A 338 -19.47 5.39 -6.46
C ASN A 338 -19.31 6.89 -6.62
N VAL A 339 -18.26 7.31 -7.33
CA VAL A 339 -17.91 8.73 -7.53
C VAL A 339 -19.12 9.48 -8.10
N PRO A 340 -19.71 10.45 -7.37
CA PRO A 340 -20.88 11.18 -7.86
C PRO A 340 -20.54 12.02 -9.09
N THR A 341 -21.53 12.26 -9.96
CA THR A 341 -21.36 13.01 -11.21
C THR A 341 -20.68 14.36 -11.01
N LEU A 342 -21.02 15.09 -9.95
CA LEU A 342 -20.38 16.37 -9.62
C LEU A 342 -18.85 16.24 -9.45
N VAL A 343 -18.40 15.23 -8.71
CA VAL A 343 -16.98 14.95 -8.48
C VAL A 343 -16.33 14.47 -9.77
N ALA A 344 -16.98 13.54 -10.48
CA ALA A 344 -16.48 12.99 -11.74
C ALA A 344 -16.29 14.08 -12.82
N ASP A 345 -17.24 15.02 -12.95
CA ASP A 345 -17.17 16.13 -13.90
C ASP A 345 -16.04 17.11 -13.53
N LEU A 346 -15.84 17.40 -12.24
CA LEU A 346 -14.73 18.24 -11.78
C LEU A 346 -13.37 17.59 -12.05
N VAL A 347 -13.22 16.31 -11.72
CA VAL A 347 -12.02 15.51 -12.04
C VAL A 347 -11.78 15.50 -13.55
N GLY A 348 -12.83 15.26 -14.34
CA GLY A 348 -12.76 15.26 -15.80
C GLY A 348 -12.23 16.59 -16.38
N ARG A 349 -12.70 17.73 -15.85
CA ARG A 349 -12.21 19.07 -16.23
C ARG A 349 -10.77 19.31 -15.78
N ILE A 350 -10.41 18.92 -14.55
CA ILE A 350 -9.05 19.07 -14.02
C ILE A 350 -8.06 18.33 -14.94
N LEU A 351 -8.35 17.07 -15.27
CA LEU A 351 -7.47 16.23 -16.07
C LEU A 351 -7.46 16.59 -17.57
N SER A 352 -8.64 16.87 -18.16
CA SER A 352 -8.75 17.06 -19.62
C SER A 352 -8.42 18.48 -20.06
N ASP A 353 -8.81 19.49 -19.25
CA ASP A 353 -8.62 20.90 -19.58
C ASP A 353 -7.37 21.50 -18.91
N GLY A 354 -6.68 20.71 -18.06
CA GLY A 354 -5.59 21.21 -17.22
C GLY A 354 -6.07 22.25 -16.19
N ALA A 355 -7.32 22.15 -15.75
CA ALA A 355 -7.97 23.12 -14.86
C ALA A 355 -7.58 22.91 -13.37
N TRP A 356 -6.28 22.73 -13.09
CA TRP A 356 -5.74 22.40 -11.76
C TRP A 356 -6.12 23.40 -10.67
N TYR A 357 -6.40 24.65 -11.04
CA TYR A 357 -6.91 25.69 -10.15
C TYR A 357 -8.29 25.39 -9.54
N LEU A 358 -8.98 24.34 -10.02
CA LEU A 358 -10.23 23.85 -9.43
C LEU A 358 -10.01 22.92 -8.23
N ALA A 359 -8.77 22.62 -7.82
CA ALA A 359 -8.49 21.78 -6.65
C ALA A 359 -9.26 22.21 -5.38
N PRO A 360 -9.37 23.51 -5.03
CA PRO A 360 -10.18 23.93 -3.89
C PRO A 360 -11.68 23.64 -4.06
N VAL A 361 -12.20 23.73 -5.29
CA VAL A 361 -13.60 23.42 -5.58
C VAL A 361 -13.85 21.91 -5.48
N LEU A 362 -12.90 21.09 -5.97
CA LEU A 362 -12.96 19.65 -5.86
C LEU A 362 -12.98 19.19 -4.39
N GLY A 363 -12.06 19.72 -3.56
CA GLY A 363 -12.02 19.36 -2.14
C GLY A 363 -13.32 19.67 -1.40
N ASN A 364 -13.91 20.85 -1.63
CA ASN A 364 -15.22 21.19 -1.05
C ASN A 364 -16.34 20.27 -1.56
N ALA A 365 -16.35 19.92 -2.85
CA ALA A 365 -17.33 18.99 -3.41
C ALA A 365 -17.19 17.58 -2.80
N GLN A 366 -15.98 17.10 -2.57
CA GLN A 366 -15.74 15.82 -1.91
C GLN A 366 -16.22 15.83 -0.45
N LEU A 367 -15.96 16.91 0.29
CA LEU A 367 -16.47 17.09 1.66
C LEU A 367 -18.00 17.11 1.71
N ASP A 368 -18.64 17.87 0.83
CA ASP A 368 -20.10 17.94 0.74
C ASP A 368 -20.71 16.56 0.45
N VAL A 369 -20.12 15.81 -0.49
CA VAL A 369 -20.52 14.44 -0.81
C VAL A 369 -20.39 13.52 0.40
N ALA A 370 -19.29 13.61 1.16
CA ALA A 370 -19.09 12.80 2.35
C ALA A 370 -20.14 13.13 3.43
N ALA A 371 -20.32 14.41 3.76
CA ALA A 371 -21.25 14.85 4.81
C ALA A 371 -22.73 14.52 4.48
N LEU A 372 -23.17 14.84 3.24
CA LEU A 372 -24.52 14.53 2.78
C LEU A 372 -24.72 13.01 2.63
N GLY A 373 -23.71 12.31 2.11
CA GLY A 373 -23.74 10.86 1.93
C GLY A 373 -23.90 10.10 3.24
N LEU A 374 -23.12 10.47 4.26
CA LEU A 374 -23.22 9.90 5.62
C LEU A 374 -24.63 10.06 6.20
N THR A 375 -25.24 11.23 6.00
CA THR A 375 -26.60 11.54 6.47
C THR A 375 -27.65 10.75 5.68
N ALA A 376 -27.60 10.82 4.34
CA ALA A 376 -28.60 10.21 3.46
C ALA A 376 -28.62 8.68 3.54
N THR A 377 -27.47 8.06 3.83
CA THR A 377 -27.33 6.60 3.94
C THR A 377 -27.43 6.09 5.39
N LEU A 378 -27.61 7.00 6.36
CA LEU A 378 -27.59 6.70 7.79
C LEU A 378 -26.31 5.93 8.19
N SER A 379 -25.17 6.29 7.60
CA SER A 379 -23.88 5.64 7.81
C SER A 379 -22.95 6.42 8.74
N ALA A 380 -23.42 7.52 9.35
CA ALA A 380 -22.65 8.27 10.33
C ALA A 380 -22.38 7.50 11.63
N ASP A 381 -23.25 6.57 12.02
CA ASP A 381 -23.11 5.76 13.23
C ASP A 381 -23.54 4.33 12.91
N ILE A 382 -22.58 3.46 12.61
CA ILE A 382 -22.82 2.06 12.23
C ILE A 382 -22.23 1.10 13.26
N TRP A 383 -22.80 -0.11 13.34
CA TRP A 383 -22.36 -1.13 14.28
C TRP A 383 -22.54 -2.54 13.72
N GLY A 384 -21.56 -3.41 13.91
CA GLY A 384 -21.66 -4.81 13.51
C GLY A 384 -20.35 -5.57 13.71
N PRO A 385 -20.27 -6.84 13.23
CA PRO A 385 -19.04 -7.62 13.29
C PRO A 385 -17.88 -6.89 12.61
N SER A 386 -16.66 -7.08 13.13
CA SER A 386 -15.46 -6.30 12.78
C SER A 386 -15.30 -6.05 11.27
N LYS A 387 -15.29 -7.10 10.44
CA LYS A 387 -15.16 -7.02 8.98
C LYS A 387 -16.10 -5.98 8.37
N ASN A 388 -17.35 -5.93 8.83
CA ASN A 388 -18.40 -5.11 8.21
C ASN A 388 -18.20 -3.60 8.43
N THR A 389 -17.32 -3.22 9.36
CA THR A 389 -16.89 -1.83 9.57
C THR A 389 -15.43 -1.58 9.21
N LEU A 390 -14.60 -2.63 9.15
CA LEU A 390 -13.17 -2.52 8.79
C LEU A 390 -12.96 -2.44 7.28
N LEU A 391 -13.79 -3.12 6.48
CA LEU A 391 -13.73 -3.03 5.02
C LEU A 391 -14.69 -1.94 4.53
N TYR A 392 -14.15 -0.82 4.07
CA TYR A 392 -14.94 0.36 3.72
C TYR A 392 -14.52 1.07 2.43
N VAL A 393 -13.54 0.53 1.69
CA VAL A 393 -13.11 1.04 0.37
C VAL A 393 -13.32 -0.03 -0.69
N LYS A 394 -14.08 0.29 -1.75
CA LYS A 394 -14.12 -0.52 -2.97
C LYS A 394 -13.13 -0.01 -4.02
N PRO A 395 -12.66 -0.89 -4.94
CA PRO A 395 -11.76 -0.49 -6.03
C PRO A 395 -12.40 0.48 -7.04
N THR A 396 -13.70 0.75 -6.94
CA THR A 396 -14.43 1.74 -7.74
C THR A 396 -14.32 3.18 -7.20
N THR A 397 -13.68 3.38 -6.04
CA THR A 397 -13.36 4.72 -5.53
C THR A 397 -12.47 5.51 -6.51
N LEU A 398 -12.35 6.81 -6.28
CA LEU A 398 -11.53 7.69 -7.11
C LEU A 398 -10.08 7.19 -7.15
N ARG A 399 -9.51 7.07 -8.35
CA ARG A 399 -8.12 6.64 -8.53
C ARG A 399 -7.17 7.79 -8.27
N GLU A 400 -6.37 7.63 -7.22
CA GLU A 400 -5.40 8.62 -6.77
C GLU A 400 -4.03 7.96 -6.60
N THR A 401 -2.97 8.70 -6.90
CA THR A 401 -1.63 8.34 -6.43
C THR A 401 -1.46 8.84 -5.01
N ALA A 402 -0.55 8.22 -4.26
CA ALA A 402 -0.36 8.52 -2.84
C ALA A 402 1.11 8.37 -2.48
N ASN A 403 1.63 9.30 -1.68
CA ASN A 403 2.80 8.97 -0.87
C ASN A 403 2.38 8.09 0.33
N GLY A 404 3.33 7.67 1.14
CA GLY A 404 3.01 7.12 2.45
C GLY A 404 4.22 6.88 3.32
N TYR A 405 4.09 7.23 4.59
CA TYR A 405 5.14 7.10 5.60
C TYR A 405 4.55 6.71 6.94
N ALA A 406 5.27 5.88 7.67
CA ALA A 406 5.05 5.59 9.08
C ALA A 406 6.07 6.36 9.92
N VAL A 407 5.60 7.10 10.92
CA VAL A 407 6.47 7.70 11.95
C VAL A 407 6.33 6.88 13.22
N LEU A 408 7.36 6.07 13.52
CA LEU A 408 7.45 5.34 14.78
C LEU A 408 7.72 6.32 15.93
N THR A 409 6.93 6.24 16.98
CA THR A 409 7.05 7.12 18.14
C THR A 409 6.36 6.52 19.37
N GLY A 410 6.44 7.20 20.52
CA GLY A 410 5.67 6.85 21.70
C GLY A 410 4.20 7.28 21.54
N ARG A 411 3.27 6.52 22.13
CA ARG A 411 1.83 6.79 22.06
C ARG A 411 1.43 8.22 22.47
N ASP A 412 2.16 8.81 23.41
CA ASP A 412 1.99 10.18 23.92
C ASP A 412 2.45 11.27 22.93
N GLN A 413 3.27 10.92 21.94
CA GLN A 413 3.78 11.83 20.92
C GLN A 413 2.91 11.91 19.66
N VAL A 414 1.88 11.05 19.52
CA VAL A 414 1.02 10.99 18.33
C VAL A 414 0.45 12.37 17.96
N GLN A 415 -0.10 13.12 18.93
CA GLN A 415 -0.69 14.43 18.65
C GLN A 415 0.36 15.43 18.13
N ARG A 416 1.61 15.35 18.63
CA ARG A 416 2.71 16.20 18.17
C ARG A 416 3.04 15.92 16.71
N VAL A 417 3.20 14.64 16.34
CA VAL A 417 3.47 14.23 14.96
C VAL A 417 2.38 14.71 14.01
N VAL A 418 1.11 14.47 14.38
CA VAL A 418 -0.07 14.90 13.59
C VAL A 418 -0.11 16.43 13.45
N HIS A 419 0.14 17.17 14.53
CA HIS A 419 0.15 18.62 14.51
C HIS A 419 1.26 19.18 13.59
N GLU A 420 2.50 18.76 13.81
CA GLU A 420 3.65 19.25 13.03
C GLU A 420 3.50 18.94 11.54
N PHE A 421 3.03 17.73 11.19
CA PHE A 421 2.75 17.35 9.81
C PHE A 421 1.67 18.21 9.17
N THR A 422 0.53 18.41 9.84
CA THR A 422 -0.60 19.14 9.27
C THR A 422 -0.34 20.64 9.15
N GLU A 423 0.45 21.22 10.07
CA GLU A 423 0.95 22.59 9.95
C GLU A 423 1.88 22.74 8.74
N PHE A 424 2.86 21.84 8.58
CA PHE A 424 3.75 21.85 7.42
C PHE A 424 2.97 21.69 6.10
N TYR A 425 2.08 20.71 6.02
CA TYR A 425 1.22 20.48 4.85
C TYR A 425 0.41 21.73 4.49
N ARG A 426 -0.26 22.35 5.47
CA ARG A 426 -1.08 23.55 5.25
C ARG A 426 -0.25 24.73 4.76
N GLU A 427 0.92 24.94 5.37
CA GLU A 427 1.85 25.99 4.96
C GLU A 427 2.30 25.78 3.50
N ARG A 428 2.74 24.56 3.15
CA ARG A 428 3.18 24.23 1.79
C ARG A 428 2.05 24.36 0.79
N LEU A 429 0.86 23.84 1.09
CA LEU A 429 -0.30 23.92 0.20
C LEU A 429 -0.67 25.38 -0.10
N ALA A 430 -0.65 26.24 0.92
CA ALA A 430 -0.88 27.69 0.77
C ALA A 430 0.23 28.37 -0.06
N ALA A 431 1.50 28.00 0.16
CA ALA A 431 2.63 28.56 -0.58
C ALA A 431 2.55 28.24 -2.08
N TYR A 432 2.20 27.00 -2.45
CA TYR A 432 1.99 26.61 -3.85
C TYR A 432 0.77 27.34 -4.45
N ALA A 433 -0.34 27.40 -3.73
CA ALA A 433 -1.55 28.09 -4.18
C ALA A 433 -1.31 29.60 -4.43
N ALA A 434 -0.50 30.26 -3.60
CA ALA A 434 -0.10 31.65 -3.79
C ALA A 434 0.69 31.89 -5.09
N LEU A 435 1.32 30.84 -5.63
CA LEU A 435 2.00 30.85 -6.93
C LEU A 435 1.10 30.37 -8.09
N GLY A 436 -0.19 30.12 -7.82
CA GLY A 436 -1.13 29.56 -8.79
C GLY A 436 -0.87 28.08 -9.11
N ARG A 437 -0.20 27.35 -8.21
CA ARG A 437 0.11 25.92 -8.36
C ARG A 437 -0.76 25.09 -7.40
N PHE A 438 -1.24 23.94 -7.86
CA PHE A 438 -2.19 23.11 -7.13
C PHE A 438 -1.72 21.64 -7.14
N PRO A 439 -0.62 21.31 -6.44
CA PRO A 439 0.01 19.99 -6.49
C PRO A 439 -0.81 18.88 -5.82
N VAL A 440 -1.75 19.25 -4.95
CA VAL A 440 -2.61 18.33 -4.21
C VAL A 440 -4.07 18.67 -4.48
N ASN A 441 -4.83 17.68 -4.92
CA ASN A 441 -6.26 17.81 -5.22
C ASN A 441 -7.11 16.63 -4.71
N GLY A 442 -6.51 15.74 -3.93
CA GLY A 442 -7.18 14.67 -3.19
C GLY A 442 -7.26 14.97 -1.70
N THR A 443 -6.74 14.07 -0.89
CA THR A 443 -6.88 14.07 0.57
C THR A 443 -5.54 13.98 1.30
N VAL A 444 -5.50 14.43 2.53
CA VAL A 444 -4.57 13.93 3.55
C VAL A 444 -5.27 12.79 4.28
N GLU A 445 -4.60 11.67 4.48
CA GLU A 445 -5.10 10.57 5.31
C GLU A 445 -4.15 10.30 6.48
N ILE A 446 -4.71 10.24 7.69
CA ILE A 446 -3.97 10.05 8.93
C ILE A 446 -4.57 8.88 9.70
N ARG A 447 -3.72 7.90 10.01
CA ARG A 447 -4.07 6.69 10.76
C ARG A 447 -3.00 6.37 11.79
N VAL A 448 -3.34 5.53 12.76
CA VAL A 448 -2.38 5.10 13.79
C VAL A 448 -2.51 3.61 14.06
N THR A 449 -1.36 2.93 14.23
CA THR A 449 -1.28 1.51 14.58
C THR A 449 -0.32 1.28 15.72
N GLY A 450 -0.42 0.13 16.39
CA GLY A 450 0.69 -0.41 17.18
C GLY A 450 1.82 -0.91 16.27
N LEU A 451 2.84 -1.53 16.87
CA LEU A 451 3.99 -2.11 16.18
C LEU A 451 3.90 -3.64 16.08
N ASP A 452 4.77 -4.21 15.25
CA ASP A 452 4.88 -5.66 15.03
C ASP A 452 5.67 -6.35 16.16
N HIS A 453 5.10 -6.31 17.36
CA HIS A 453 5.66 -7.02 18.51
C HIS A 453 5.56 -8.53 18.29
N PRO A 454 6.68 -9.26 18.22
CA PRO A 454 6.65 -10.68 17.90
C PRO A 454 5.97 -11.54 18.97
N ALA A 455 5.89 -11.04 20.21
CA ALA A 455 5.16 -11.69 21.29
C ALA A 455 3.65 -11.83 21.00
N ASP A 456 3.09 -11.00 20.11
CA ASP A 456 1.68 -11.09 19.71
C ASP A 456 1.38 -12.33 18.87
N ALA A 457 2.40 -12.97 18.29
CA ALA A 457 2.26 -14.27 17.65
C ALA A 457 1.97 -15.39 18.66
N GLU A 458 2.21 -15.14 19.96
CA GLU A 458 2.01 -16.10 21.06
C GLU A 458 2.77 -17.42 20.85
N LEU A 459 3.95 -17.32 20.25
CA LEU A 459 4.90 -18.40 20.06
C LEU A 459 6.23 -18.06 20.72
N THR A 460 6.81 -19.03 21.43
CA THR A 460 8.15 -18.91 21.99
C THR A 460 9.16 -18.72 20.87
N GLY A 461 10.03 -17.72 21.00
CA GLY A 461 11.10 -17.46 20.01
C GLY A 461 10.63 -16.76 18.74
N ALA A 462 9.36 -16.33 18.65
CA ALA A 462 8.85 -15.57 17.52
C ALA A 462 9.73 -14.35 17.20
N ARG A 463 9.90 -14.07 15.92
CA ARG A 463 10.72 -12.96 15.41
C ARG A 463 9.85 -11.90 14.74
N ALA A 464 10.27 -10.63 14.81
CA ALA A 464 9.57 -9.54 14.12
C ALA A 464 9.84 -9.63 12.60
N PRO A 465 8.89 -9.21 11.73
CA PRO A 465 9.16 -9.05 10.31
C PRO A 465 10.31 -8.05 10.09
N LEU A 466 11.38 -8.46 9.40
CA LEU A 466 12.60 -7.65 9.33
C LEU A 466 12.38 -6.31 8.63
N LEU A 467 11.59 -6.31 7.55
CA LEU A 467 11.36 -5.14 6.70
C LEU A 467 9.94 -4.57 6.83
N SER A 468 9.15 -4.97 7.83
CA SER A 468 7.89 -4.28 8.12
C SER A 468 8.18 -2.85 8.56
N ALA A 469 7.46 -1.87 7.99
CA ALA A 469 7.55 -0.49 8.46
C ALA A 469 7.20 -0.40 9.96
N LEU A 470 6.38 -1.32 10.46
CA LEU A 470 5.99 -1.44 11.87
C LEU A 470 6.95 -2.24 12.76
N ARG A 471 8.12 -2.65 12.28
CA ARG A 471 9.09 -3.38 13.11
C ARG A 471 9.51 -2.56 14.34
N PRO A 472 9.39 -3.08 15.59
CA PRO A 472 9.86 -2.38 16.77
C PRO A 472 11.36 -2.02 16.68
N SER A 473 11.71 -0.82 17.17
CA SER A 473 13.12 -0.39 17.24
C SER A 473 13.76 -0.89 18.52
N SER A 474 14.93 -1.53 18.42
CA SER A 474 15.72 -1.90 19.59
C SER A 474 16.46 -0.72 20.23
N GLU A 475 16.71 0.33 19.44
CA GLU A 475 17.37 1.56 19.91
C GLU A 475 16.39 2.49 20.63
N HIS A 476 15.10 2.38 20.29
CA HIS A 476 13.99 3.14 20.84
C HIS A 476 12.88 2.22 21.36
N PRO A 477 13.12 1.47 22.45
CA PRO A 477 12.13 0.56 23.03
C PRO A 477 10.88 1.27 23.58
N GLU A 478 10.95 2.59 23.78
CA GLU A 478 9.82 3.44 24.15
C GLU A 478 8.84 3.72 22.99
N TRP A 479 9.24 3.45 21.74
CA TRP A 479 8.32 3.56 20.60
C TRP A 479 7.43 2.33 20.53
N ASP A 480 6.13 2.57 20.66
CA ASP A 480 5.09 1.53 20.69
C ASP A 480 3.98 1.76 19.65
N THR A 481 4.09 2.86 18.89
CA THR A 481 3.05 3.36 18.00
C THR A 481 3.65 3.83 16.68
N ALA A 482 2.92 3.68 15.59
CA ALA A 482 3.24 4.27 14.29
C ALA A 482 2.10 5.20 13.82
N VAL A 483 2.45 6.42 13.42
CA VAL A 483 1.54 7.36 12.78
C VAL A 483 1.73 7.29 11.26
N TRP A 484 0.68 6.91 10.54
CA TRP A 484 0.67 6.83 9.09
C TRP A 484 0.20 8.15 8.51
N LEU A 485 1.01 8.72 7.62
CA LEU A 485 0.82 10.06 7.04
C LEU A 485 0.86 9.95 5.52
N ASP A 486 -0.31 10.12 4.91
CA ASP A 486 -0.53 9.97 3.47
C ASP A 486 -1.10 11.26 2.87
N VAL A 487 -0.71 11.56 1.64
CA VAL A 487 -1.25 12.62 0.79
C VAL A 487 -1.59 12.02 -0.57
N LEU A 488 -2.87 12.08 -0.91
CA LEU A 488 -3.44 11.59 -2.14
C LEU A 488 -3.65 12.74 -3.13
N THR A 489 -3.39 12.47 -4.41
CA THR A 489 -3.63 13.42 -5.49
C THR A 489 -3.91 12.67 -6.79
N LEU A 490 -4.60 13.30 -7.73
CA LEU A 490 -4.86 12.71 -9.04
C LEU A 490 -3.54 12.46 -9.79
N PRO A 491 -3.37 11.30 -10.44
CA PRO A 491 -2.22 11.00 -11.28
C PRO A 491 -1.96 12.08 -12.34
N GLY A 492 -0.70 12.45 -12.54
CA GLY A 492 -0.29 13.47 -13.50
C GLY A 492 -0.55 14.92 -13.08
N THR A 493 -0.92 15.16 -11.82
CA THR A 493 -1.04 16.51 -11.25
C THR A 493 0.31 17.24 -11.30
N PRO A 494 0.42 18.42 -11.94
CA PRO A 494 1.67 19.16 -12.01
C PRO A 494 2.20 19.53 -10.63
N TYR A 495 3.52 19.43 -10.46
CA TYR A 495 4.25 19.75 -9.23
C TYR A 495 3.96 18.80 -8.06
N ALA A 496 3.22 17.71 -8.26
CA ALA A 496 2.94 16.74 -7.20
C ALA A 496 4.23 16.13 -6.65
N GLU A 497 5.16 15.70 -7.51
CA GLU A 497 6.41 15.07 -7.09
C GLU A 497 7.33 16.05 -6.34
N GLU A 498 7.41 17.31 -6.78
CA GLU A 498 8.12 18.38 -6.06
C GLU A 498 7.54 18.59 -4.66
N PHE A 499 6.22 18.67 -4.54
CA PHE A 499 5.53 18.85 -3.26
C PHE A 499 5.73 17.64 -2.33
N LEU A 500 5.58 16.43 -2.86
CA LEU A 500 5.73 15.19 -2.08
C LEU A 500 7.19 14.96 -1.67
N ARG A 501 8.16 15.44 -2.45
CA ARG A 501 9.57 15.49 -2.05
C ARG A 501 9.82 16.45 -0.90
N GLU A 502 9.25 17.66 -0.91
CA GLU A 502 9.38 18.60 0.22
C GLU A 502 8.82 17.98 1.51
N LEU A 503 7.70 17.26 1.41
CA LEU A 503 7.08 16.54 2.52
C LEU A 503 7.94 15.37 3.00
N GLU A 504 8.48 14.54 2.10
CA GLU A 504 9.42 13.46 2.44
C GLU A 504 10.65 13.99 3.19
N GLN A 505 11.25 15.07 2.68
CA GLN A 505 12.41 15.70 3.31
C GLN A 505 12.09 16.29 4.69
N PHE A 506 10.87 16.79 4.87
CA PHE A 506 10.40 17.24 6.19
C PHE A 506 10.28 16.05 7.15
N LEU A 507 9.65 14.95 6.75
CA LEU A 507 9.45 13.78 7.61
C LEU A 507 10.79 13.20 8.10
N PHE A 508 11.71 12.89 7.18
CA PHE A 508 13.03 12.36 7.53
C PHE A 508 13.88 13.31 8.37
N ARG A 509 13.63 14.62 8.31
CA ARG A 509 14.35 15.61 9.13
C ARG A 509 13.75 15.81 10.51
N SER A 510 12.43 15.72 10.61
CA SER A 510 11.68 16.06 11.82
C SER A 510 11.49 14.86 12.74
N PHE A 511 11.46 13.65 12.18
CA PHE A 511 11.16 12.43 12.94
C PHE A 511 12.13 11.30 12.62
N ASP A 512 12.99 10.97 13.59
CA ASP A 512 13.98 9.88 13.49
C ASP A 512 13.32 8.52 13.20
N GLY A 513 12.08 8.31 13.65
CA GLY A 513 11.30 7.09 13.43
C GLY A 513 10.63 6.97 12.06
N THR A 514 10.94 7.85 11.10
CA THR A 514 10.32 7.84 9.77
C THR A 514 10.73 6.60 8.96
N ARG A 515 9.74 5.86 8.47
CA ARG A 515 9.87 4.77 7.51
C ARG A 515 8.87 4.96 6.37
N VAL A 516 9.18 4.39 5.21
CA VAL A 516 8.29 4.46 4.05
C VAL A 516 7.16 3.43 4.20
N GLU A 517 5.95 3.79 3.77
CA GLU A 517 4.89 2.80 3.52
C GLU A 517 5.17 2.13 2.18
N TRP A 518 5.61 0.87 2.20
CA TRP A 518 6.08 0.17 1.00
C TRP A 518 5.08 0.10 -0.15
N SER A 519 3.78 0.13 0.16
CA SER A 519 2.71 0.03 -0.82
C SER A 519 2.57 1.29 -1.70
N LYS A 520 3.08 2.43 -1.23
CA LYS A 520 2.84 3.79 -1.74
C LYS A 520 4.06 4.37 -2.47
N GLY A 521 4.01 5.65 -2.81
CA GLY A 521 5.13 6.43 -3.32
C GLY A 521 6.04 6.96 -2.21
N TRP A 522 7.34 6.93 -2.49
CA TRP A 522 8.46 7.39 -1.64
C TRP A 522 9.72 7.49 -2.50
N ALA A 523 10.84 7.98 -1.97
CA ALA A 523 12.06 8.31 -2.72
C ALA A 523 11.78 9.26 -3.88
N TYR A 524 11.19 10.41 -3.56
CA TYR A 524 10.78 11.41 -4.53
C TYR A 524 11.96 12.26 -4.99
N THR A 525 12.10 12.34 -6.30
CA THR A 525 12.76 13.47 -6.96
C THR A 525 11.69 14.48 -7.37
N ASP A 526 12.10 15.61 -7.94
CA ASP A 526 11.18 16.63 -8.47
C ASP A 526 10.32 16.11 -9.65
N LYS A 527 10.54 14.87 -10.12
CA LYS A 527 9.92 14.33 -11.34
C LYS A 527 9.34 12.92 -11.20
N ALA A 528 9.72 12.18 -10.16
CA ALA A 528 9.34 10.78 -10.04
C ALA A 528 9.49 10.28 -8.60
N ALA A 529 8.58 9.41 -8.19
CA ALA A 529 8.73 8.52 -7.04
C ALA A 529 9.73 7.39 -7.36
N TRP A 530 10.18 6.69 -6.32
CA TRP A 530 11.06 5.52 -6.37
C TRP A 530 12.37 5.76 -7.14
N SER A 531 12.88 7.00 -7.07
CA SER A 531 13.96 7.48 -7.93
C SER A 531 15.07 8.23 -7.20
N ASP A 532 14.83 8.73 -5.99
CA ASP A 532 15.86 9.42 -5.21
C ASP A 532 16.88 8.41 -4.62
N GLU A 533 18.11 8.44 -5.13
CA GLU A 533 19.18 7.51 -4.75
C GLU A 533 19.62 7.65 -3.29
N GLN A 534 19.50 8.84 -2.70
CA GLN A 534 19.84 9.03 -1.29
C GLN A 534 18.78 8.38 -0.41
N VAL A 535 17.51 8.46 -0.78
CA VAL A 535 16.44 7.77 -0.05
C VAL A 535 16.56 6.26 -0.23
N LEU A 536 16.76 5.79 -1.47
CA LEU A 536 16.88 4.36 -1.79
C LEU A 536 18.10 3.70 -1.12
N GLY A 537 19.29 4.30 -1.27
CA GLY A 537 20.56 3.71 -0.83
C GLY A 537 20.95 4.02 0.61
N THR A 538 20.34 5.03 1.24
CA THR A 538 20.76 5.49 2.58
C THR A 538 19.61 5.62 3.55
N ALA A 539 18.59 6.45 3.26
CA ALA A 539 17.55 6.75 4.24
C ALA A 539 16.69 5.52 4.58
N VAL A 540 16.27 4.78 3.55
CA VAL A 540 15.47 3.56 3.73
C VAL A 540 16.27 2.48 4.48
N PRO A 541 17.46 2.03 4.04
CA PRO A 541 18.26 1.07 4.81
C PRO A 541 18.57 1.55 6.24
N GLY A 542 18.90 2.84 6.39
CA GLY A 542 19.20 3.46 7.69
C GLY A 542 18.03 3.40 8.68
N SER A 543 16.78 3.57 8.20
CA SER A 543 15.57 3.54 9.04
C SER A 543 15.28 2.18 9.72
N PHE A 544 15.92 1.11 9.24
CA PHE A 544 15.88 -0.23 9.86
C PHE A 544 17.15 -0.57 10.65
N GLY A 545 18.23 0.18 10.42
CA GLY A 545 19.60 -0.13 10.84
C GLY A 545 20.30 -1.07 9.86
N GLU A 546 21.58 -0.80 9.55
CA GLU A 546 22.38 -1.54 8.55
C GLU A 546 22.40 -3.05 8.80
N SER A 547 22.47 -3.48 10.06
CA SER A 547 22.49 -4.90 10.43
C SER A 547 21.20 -5.63 10.03
N VAL A 548 20.05 -4.97 10.14
CA VAL A 548 18.74 -5.58 9.89
C VAL A 548 18.47 -5.60 8.40
N TRP A 549 18.76 -4.48 7.74
CA TRP A 549 18.69 -4.39 6.29
C TRP A 549 19.59 -5.45 5.63
N GLY A 550 20.86 -5.53 6.06
CA GLY A 550 21.82 -6.51 5.57
C GLY A 550 21.40 -7.95 5.87
N GLN A 551 20.77 -8.22 7.02
CA GLN A 551 20.22 -9.53 7.33
C GLN A 551 19.08 -9.91 6.37
N ALA A 552 18.17 -8.99 6.07
CA ALA A 552 17.07 -9.23 5.16
C ALA A 552 17.58 -9.46 3.73
N ALA A 553 18.42 -8.55 3.22
CA ALA A 553 19.04 -8.63 1.90
C ALA A 553 19.80 -9.96 1.72
N GLY A 554 20.70 -10.29 2.65
CA GLY A 554 21.46 -11.54 2.61
C GLY A 554 20.59 -12.80 2.75
N THR A 555 19.42 -12.70 3.40
CA THR A 555 18.45 -13.80 3.44
C THR A 555 17.79 -13.97 2.08
N PHE A 556 17.34 -12.89 1.44
CA PHE A 556 16.77 -12.97 0.09
C PHE A 556 17.77 -13.53 -0.92
N ASP A 557 19.01 -13.06 -0.90
CA ASP A 557 20.05 -13.54 -1.82
C ASP A 557 20.39 -15.02 -1.60
N ARG A 558 20.34 -15.51 -0.35
CA ARG A 558 20.56 -16.93 -0.09
C ARG A 558 19.38 -17.80 -0.52
N LEU A 559 18.15 -17.31 -0.34
CA LEU A 559 16.93 -18.04 -0.71
C LEU A 559 16.62 -17.93 -2.21
N ASP A 560 17.18 -16.94 -2.90
CA ASP A 560 17.06 -16.71 -4.34
C ASP A 560 18.39 -16.18 -4.93
N PRO A 561 19.45 -17.01 -4.98
CA PRO A 561 20.77 -16.59 -5.43
C PRO A 561 20.84 -16.26 -6.93
N HIS A 562 19.79 -16.59 -7.68
CA HIS A 562 19.67 -16.29 -9.10
C HIS A 562 18.81 -15.05 -9.37
N GLY A 563 18.27 -14.42 -8.33
CA GLY A 563 17.45 -13.22 -8.43
C GLY A 563 16.15 -13.44 -9.20
N VAL A 564 15.61 -14.67 -9.27
CA VAL A 564 14.39 -14.95 -10.03
C VAL A 564 13.23 -14.06 -9.57
N PHE A 565 13.14 -13.73 -8.28
CA PHE A 565 12.10 -12.86 -7.71
C PHE A 565 12.46 -11.37 -7.69
N GLY A 566 13.36 -10.93 -8.58
CA GLY A 566 13.73 -9.52 -8.72
C GLY A 566 13.13 -8.81 -9.94
N ASN A 567 13.35 -7.50 -9.98
CA ASN A 567 13.21 -6.60 -11.12
C ASN A 567 14.25 -5.47 -10.96
N ALA A 568 14.38 -4.54 -11.92
CA ALA A 568 15.46 -3.56 -11.84
C ALA A 568 15.30 -2.59 -10.66
N PHE A 569 14.07 -2.26 -10.27
CA PHE A 569 13.81 -1.49 -9.06
C PHE A 569 14.30 -2.22 -7.79
N LEU A 570 13.94 -3.49 -7.62
CA LEU A 570 14.36 -4.29 -6.46
C LEU A 570 15.88 -4.52 -6.46
N ASP A 571 16.47 -4.71 -7.64
CA ASP A 571 17.92 -4.85 -7.77
C ASP A 571 18.64 -3.53 -7.40
N ARG A 572 18.03 -2.36 -7.64
CA ARG A 572 18.55 -1.07 -7.14
C ARG A 572 18.34 -0.88 -5.64
N LEU A 573 17.20 -1.31 -5.10
CA LEU A 573 16.86 -1.14 -3.69
C LEU A 573 17.76 -1.99 -2.79
N PHE A 574 18.08 -3.21 -3.21
CA PHE A 574 18.85 -4.18 -2.41
C PHE A 574 20.31 -4.35 -2.85
N GLY A 575 20.73 -3.67 -3.93
CA GLY A 575 22.04 -3.86 -4.58
C GLY A 575 23.17 -2.96 -4.10
#